data_AF-R7R0I0-F1
#
_entry.id   AF-R7R0I0-F1
#
_cell.length_a   1.000
_cell.length_b   1.000
_cell.length_c   1.000
_cell.angle_alpha   90.00
_cell.angle_beta   90.00
_cell.angle_gamma   90.00
#
_symmetry.space_group_name_H-M   'P 1'
#
loop_
_entity.id
_entity.type
_entity.pdbx_description
1 polymer ?
#
loop_
_entity_poly.entity_id
_entity_poly.type
_entity_poly.pdbx_seq_one_letter_code
_entity_poly.pdbx_strand_id
1 'polypeptide(L)'
;MRRKTVKNLVTTAMVTALVLGGSTMVYAEEFPAEIETEAALDGIAEAETETATEEVTEAAEEATTEPETEAIVSEKPETEAVLEGSEGDSSTPVAGGRTVDYYSLLANGGTWDGSHYNKADGSMATDVFFFDGTYTYYLMTDGTPMKDKLTYHPDGEHIVYFDQNGHEVFTTFQYCPSVQYTCYFDSNGYLYKDQITFVGDKTYYLNGNGAMEQNGWFQFANGRDYGWANADGTLNTTGWGTDPYGRTVFYHWNGMVARGLISDGAYYYSMDETDGHYLGQFSVDSWQTTNSAGKPISDKARRVINFSNIEFKGWL
;
A
#
# COMPACT_ATOMS: atom_id res chain seq x y z
N MET A 1 -30.95 -28.56 -41.67
CA MET A 1 -30.00 -27.47 -41.37
C MET A 1 -28.85 -28.02 -40.54
N ARG A 2 -27.64 -28.06 -41.11
CA ARG A 2 -26.42 -28.58 -40.47
C ARG A 2 -25.84 -27.51 -39.54
N ARG A 3 -25.74 -27.80 -38.24
CA ARG A 3 -24.97 -27.02 -37.28
C ARG A 3 -23.48 -27.18 -37.59
N LYS A 4 -22.81 -26.09 -37.99
CA LYS A 4 -21.35 -26.04 -38.10
C LYS A 4 -20.76 -25.81 -36.71
N THR A 5 -20.14 -26.86 -36.16
CA THR A 5 -19.21 -26.77 -35.05
C THR A 5 -17.87 -26.27 -35.59
N VAL A 6 -17.46 -25.05 -35.23
CA VAL A 6 -16.10 -24.57 -35.50
C VAL A 6 -15.26 -24.92 -34.28
N LYS A 7 -14.25 -25.76 -34.50
CA LYS A 7 -13.24 -26.16 -33.52
C LYS A 7 -12.21 -25.02 -33.42
N ASN A 8 -12.02 -24.45 -32.24
CA ASN A 8 -10.87 -23.59 -31.97
C ASN A 8 -9.61 -24.47 -31.96
N LEU A 9 -8.74 -24.23 -32.95
CA LEU A 9 -7.43 -24.85 -33.07
C LEU A 9 -6.47 -24.02 -32.22
N VAL A 10 -6.08 -24.54 -31.05
CA VAL A 10 -4.97 -24.00 -30.25
C VAL A 10 -3.69 -24.52 -30.89
N THR A 11 -2.96 -23.65 -31.58
CA THR A 11 -1.63 -23.98 -32.12
C THR A 11 -0.59 -23.81 -31.03
N THR A 12 -0.26 -24.92 -30.37
CA THR A 12 0.91 -25.05 -29.49
C THR A 12 2.18 -24.95 -30.33
N ALA A 13 2.94 -23.87 -30.19
CA ALA A 13 4.31 -23.80 -30.68
C ALA A 13 5.26 -24.28 -29.57
N MET A 14 5.80 -25.49 -29.73
CA MET A 14 6.95 -25.96 -28.97
C MET A 14 8.19 -25.15 -29.39
N VAL A 15 8.82 -24.47 -28.45
CA VAL A 15 10.17 -23.94 -28.62
C VAL A 15 11.10 -24.76 -27.72
N THR A 16 11.88 -25.62 -28.36
CA THR A 16 12.98 -26.37 -27.77
C THR A 16 14.14 -25.42 -27.51
N ALA A 17 14.43 -25.12 -26.24
CA ALA A 17 15.64 -24.38 -25.86
C ALA A 17 16.83 -25.35 -25.74
N LEU A 18 17.76 -25.25 -26.68
CA LEU A 18 19.09 -25.85 -26.57
C LEU A 18 19.99 -24.85 -25.83
N VAL A 19 20.53 -25.27 -24.68
CA VAL A 19 21.48 -24.48 -23.87
C VAL A 19 22.86 -24.57 -24.49
N LEU A 20 23.41 -23.43 -24.94
CA LEU A 20 24.86 -23.22 -25.07
C LEU A 20 25.18 -21.78 -24.66
N GLY A 21 26.06 -21.65 -23.67
CA GLY A 21 26.47 -20.37 -23.09
C GLY A 21 27.44 -19.56 -23.96
N GLY A 22 27.64 -18.32 -23.56
CA GLY A 22 28.69 -17.46 -24.09
C GLY A 22 28.29 -15.98 -24.11
N SER A 23 28.89 -15.21 -23.21
CA SER A 23 28.82 -13.74 -23.14
C SER A 23 29.28 -13.09 -24.44
N THR A 24 28.58 -12.05 -24.93
CA THR A 24 29.20 -10.87 -25.58
C THR A 24 28.23 -9.69 -25.57
N MET A 25 28.77 -8.53 -25.19
CA MET A 25 28.22 -7.18 -25.34
C MET A 25 28.48 -6.70 -26.77
N VAL A 26 27.49 -6.15 -27.50
CA VAL A 26 27.71 -5.16 -28.58
C VAL A 26 26.48 -4.23 -28.76
N TYR A 27 26.77 -2.95 -28.54
CA TYR A 27 26.36 -1.67 -29.16
C TYR A 27 25.09 -1.46 -30.01
N ALA A 28 24.68 -0.18 -29.94
CA ALA A 28 23.49 0.56 -30.38
C ALA A 28 23.06 0.51 -31.87
N GLU A 29 21.80 0.89 -32.10
CA GLU A 29 21.36 1.66 -33.28
C GLU A 29 20.24 2.67 -32.89
N GLU A 30 20.51 3.96 -33.15
CA GLU A 30 19.60 5.11 -33.08
C GLU A 30 18.73 5.20 -34.34
N PHE A 31 17.54 5.81 -34.26
CA PHE A 31 16.90 6.57 -35.35
C PHE A 31 15.79 7.51 -34.76
N PRO A 32 15.40 8.61 -35.44
CA PRO A 32 15.47 9.96 -34.85
C PRO A 32 14.15 10.76 -34.88
N ALA A 33 14.26 12.04 -34.46
CA ALA A 33 13.42 13.20 -34.79
C ALA A 33 12.23 13.47 -33.84
N GLU A 34 11.84 14.69 -33.44
CA GLU A 34 12.09 16.06 -33.92
C GLU A 34 12.18 17.06 -32.75
N ILE A 35 12.84 18.18 -33.04
CA ILE A 35 13.06 19.36 -32.20
C ILE A 35 11.87 20.30 -32.39
N GLU A 36 11.25 20.77 -31.30
CA GLU A 36 10.67 22.11 -31.26
C GLU A 36 11.29 22.91 -30.12
N THR A 37 11.97 23.96 -30.53
CA THR A 37 12.58 25.02 -29.73
C THR A 37 11.56 26.11 -29.46
N GLU A 38 11.41 26.53 -28.21
CA GLU A 38 11.15 27.92 -27.86
C GLU A 38 12.00 28.24 -26.61
N ALA A 39 12.93 29.18 -26.78
CA ALA A 39 13.75 29.75 -25.73
C ALA A 39 13.42 31.25 -25.63
N ALA A 40 13.26 31.78 -24.41
CA ALA A 40 13.98 32.99 -23.95
C ALA A 40 13.48 33.53 -22.59
N LEU A 41 14.46 33.71 -21.68
CA LEU A 41 14.76 34.84 -20.77
C LEU A 41 13.67 35.38 -19.83
N ASP A 42 13.91 35.84 -18.59
CA ASP A 42 15.08 36.29 -17.81
C ASP A 42 14.59 36.25 -16.33
N GLY A 43 15.36 35.94 -15.28
CA GLY A 43 16.43 36.77 -14.75
C GLY A 43 16.50 36.63 -13.21
N ILE A 44 17.70 36.32 -12.75
CA ILE A 44 18.31 36.23 -11.42
C ILE A 44 17.87 37.22 -10.31
N ALA A 45 17.92 36.79 -9.04
CA ALA A 45 18.66 37.48 -7.96
C ALA A 45 18.69 36.63 -6.67
N GLU A 46 19.90 36.28 -6.24
CA GLU A 46 20.21 35.80 -4.89
C GLU A 46 20.33 36.96 -3.89
N ALA A 47 20.11 36.69 -2.61
CA ALA A 47 20.80 37.38 -1.52
C ALA A 47 20.81 36.48 -0.26
N GLU A 48 22.02 36.29 0.27
CA GLU A 48 22.35 35.54 1.47
C GLU A 48 22.18 36.36 2.78
N THR A 49 22.12 35.61 3.89
CA THR A 49 22.63 35.89 5.26
C THR A 49 22.03 37.01 6.11
N GLU A 50 21.60 36.67 7.33
CA GLU A 50 22.36 37.02 8.56
C GLU A 50 21.91 36.22 9.80
N THR A 51 22.90 35.92 10.63
CA THR A 51 22.93 35.22 11.91
C THR A 51 22.43 36.06 13.09
N ALA A 52 21.87 35.43 14.13
CA ALA A 52 21.97 35.92 15.52
C ALA A 52 21.82 34.79 16.55
N THR A 53 22.73 34.81 17.52
CA THR A 53 22.98 33.90 18.65
C THR A 53 22.38 34.39 19.98
N GLU A 54 22.44 33.52 21.00
CA GLU A 54 22.27 33.72 22.47
C GLU A 54 20.81 33.69 23.01
N GLU A 55 20.49 33.14 24.20
CA GLU A 55 21.27 32.59 25.32
C GLU A 55 20.40 31.67 26.21
N VAL A 56 21.10 30.99 27.12
CA VAL A 56 20.70 29.99 28.13
C VAL A 56 19.88 30.59 29.29
N THR A 57 18.92 29.84 29.87
CA THR A 57 18.79 29.76 31.34
C THR A 57 18.22 28.41 31.80
N GLU A 58 18.95 27.84 32.74
CA GLU A 58 18.79 26.62 33.52
C GLU A 58 17.71 26.76 34.61
N ALA A 59 17.01 25.66 34.95
CA ALA A 59 16.49 25.45 36.29
C ALA A 59 16.32 23.94 36.53
N ALA A 60 17.24 23.39 37.31
CA ALA A 60 17.17 22.08 37.92
C ALA A 60 16.19 22.08 39.10
N GLU A 61 15.46 20.97 39.30
CA GLU A 61 15.21 20.45 40.64
C GLU A 61 14.92 18.94 40.57
N GLU A 62 15.79 18.15 41.19
CA GLU A 62 15.54 16.74 41.54
C GLU A 62 14.58 16.65 42.72
N ALA A 63 13.72 15.62 42.74
CA ALA A 63 13.50 14.83 43.96
C ALA A 63 12.75 13.52 43.67
N THR A 64 13.50 12.43 43.71
CA THR A 64 13.18 11.12 44.32
C THR A 64 11.87 11.02 45.10
N THR A 65 11.02 10.03 44.80
CA THR A 65 10.71 8.89 45.69
C THR A 65 9.80 7.87 44.99
N GLU A 66 10.18 6.60 45.14
CA GLU A 66 9.49 5.38 44.68
C GLU A 66 8.46 4.89 45.75
N PRO A 67 7.71 3.79 45.53
CA PRO A 67 6.26 3.78 45.66
C PRO A 67 5.76 3.00 46.89
N GLU A 68 4.49 3.19 47.26
CA GLU A 68 3.76 2.19 48.06
C GLU A 68 2.38 1.90 47.45
N THR A 69 2.23 0.62 47.13
CA THR A 69 1.01 -0.13 46.87
C THR A 69 0.04 -0.06 48.04
N GLU A 70 -1.25 0.18 47.78
CA GLU A 70 -2.34 -0.47 48.53
C GLU A 70 -3.55 -0.75 47.64
N ALA A 71 -4.10 -1.95 47.84
CA ALA A 71 -5.28 -2.48 47.18
C ALA A 71 -6.55 -2.01 47.89
N ILE A 72 -7.59 -1.63 47.15
CA ILE A 72 -8.95 -1.55 47.69
C ILE A 72 -9.93 -2.20 46.71
N VAL A 73 -10.67 -3.15 47.27
CA VAL A 73 -11.77 -3.94 46.69
C VAL A 73 -13.08 -3.14 46.70
N SER A 74 -13.84 -3.34 45.62
CA SER A 74 -15.27 -3.10 45.36
C SER A 74 -16.12 -2.35 46.39
N GLU A 75 -16.86 -1.35 45.91
CA GLU A 75 -18.27 -1.18 46.24
C GLU A 75 -19.07 -0.73 45.00
N LYS A 76 -20.18 -1.43 44.76
CA LYS A 76 -21.25 -1.09 43.81
C LYS A 76 -22.28 -0.22 44.54
N PRO A 77 -22.92 0.73 43.84
CA PRO A 77 -24.34 0.92 44.07
C PRO A 77 -25.14 0.91 42.76
N GLU A 78 -26.33 0.32 42.85
CA GLU A 78 -27.41 0.46 41.87
C GLU A 78 -28.16 1.76 42.15
N THR A 79 -28.52 2.50 41.11
CA THR A 79 -29.74 3.33 41.14
C THR A 79 -30.24 3.58 39.72
N GLU A 80 -31.53 3.31 39.53
CA GLU A 80 -32.30 3.50 38.31
C GLU A 80 -32.43 4.98 37.94
N ALA A 81 -32.31 5.29 36.64
CA ALA A 81 -32.90 6.49 36.05
C ALA A 81 -33.41 6.15 34.64
N VAL A 82 -34.72 6.29 34.49
CA VAL A 82 -35.48 6.20 33.23
C VAL A 82 -35.15 7.40 32.36
N LEU A 83 -34.70 7.18 31.13
CA LEU A 83 -34.78 8.16 30.03
C LEU A 83 -35.13 7.45 28.72
N GLU A 84 -36.25 7.87 28.15
CA GLU A 84 -36.81 7.47 26.87
C GLU A 84 -35.93 7.93 25.69
N GLY A 85 -35.84 7.07 24.67
CA GLY A 85 -35.87 7.46 23.25
C GLY A 85 -34.61 8.08 22.62
N SER A 86 -33.77 7.24 22.01
CA SER A 86 -33.53 7.31 20.55
C SER A 86 -32.82 6.04 20.09
N GLU A 87 -33.54 5.24 19.30
CA GLU A 87 -32.98 4.09 18.61
C GLU A 87 -32.08 4.53 17.46
N GLY A 88 -30.94 3.84 17.30
CA GLY A 88 -30.36 3.55 15.98
C GLY A 88 -29.20 4.43 15.54
N ASP A 89 -27.98 4.11 15.97
CA ASP A 89 -26.87 3.93 15.02
C ASP A 89 -25.80 3.02 15.62
N SER A 90 -25.92 1.73 15.32
CA SER A 90 -24.88 0.74 15.53
C SER A 90 -25.11 -0.35 14.50
N SER A 91 -24.70 -0.07 13.26
CA SER A 91 -24.63 -1.11 12.24
C SER A 91 -23.38 -1.95 12.49
N THR A 92 -23.54 -2.97 13.33
CA THR A 92 -22.83 -4.23 13.10
C THR A 92 -23.19 -4.70 11.68
N PRO A 93 -22.21 -5.07 10.83
CA PRO A 93 -22.53 -5.55 9.49
C PRO A 93 -23.34 -6.84 9.62
N VAL A 94 -24.55 -6.83 9.08
CA VAL A 94 -25.36 -8.04 8.91
C VAL A 94 -24.56 -8.99 8.01
N ALA A 95 -24.20 -10.15 8.55
CA ALA A 95 -23.64 -11.23 7.77
C ALA A 95 -24.66 -11.68 6.71
N GLY A 96 -24.41 -11.30 5.46
CA GLY A 96 -25.27 -11.55 4.31
C GLY A 96 -25.71 -10.24 3.67
N GLY A 97 -24.91 -9.72 2.73
CA GLY A 97 -25.35 -8.62 1.89
C GLY A 97 -26.48 -9.02 0.96
N ARG A 98 -26.91 -8.06 0.15
CA ARG A 98 -28.05 -8.20 -0.77
C ARG A 98 -27.61 -8.01 -2.21
N THR A 99 -28.29 -8.71 -3.10
CA THR A 99 -28.16 -8.45 -4.54
C THR A 99 -29.02 -7.24 -4.91
N VAL A 100 -28.42 -6.32 -5.66
CA VAL A 100 -29.11 -5.18 -6.28
C VAL A 100 -29.11 -5.36 -7.78
N ASP A 101 -30.15 -4.87 -8.45
CA ASP A 101 -30.19 -4.89 -9.90
C ASP A 101 -29.12 -3.96 -10.49
N TYR A 102 -28.69 -4.29 -11.71
CA TYR A 102 -27.80 -3.49 -12.51
C TYR A 102 -28.46 -3.18 -13.85
N TYR A 103 -28.52 -1.90 -14.21
CA TYR A 103 -29.04 -1.42 -15.49
C TYR A 103 -27.97 -0.66 -16.26
N SER A 104 -28.04 -0.68 -17.58
CA SER A 104 -27.25 0.21 -18.43
C SER A 104 -28.10 0.83 -19.54
N LEU A 105 -27.82 2.07 -19.92
CA LEU A 105 -28.52 2.71 -21.04
C LEU A 105 -28.38 1.92 -22.35
N LEU A 106 -27.18 1.36 -22.58
CA LEU A 106 -26.87 0.62 -23.79
C LEU A 106 -27.66 -0.70 -23.90
N ALA A 107 -27.80 -1.44 -22.79
CA ALA A 107 -28.48 -2.75 -22.82
C ALA A 107 -29.99 -2.64 -22.55
N ASN A 108 -30.42 -1.71 -21.70
CA ASN A 108 -31.78 -1.65 -21.18
C ASN A 108 -32.61 -0.49 -21.77
N GLY A 109 -31.98 0.48 -22.45
CA GLY A 109 -32.64 1.68 -22.96
C GLY A 109 -33.02 2.66 -21.84
N GLY A 110 -34.09 3.43 -22.04
CA GLY A 110 -34.54 4.45 -21.09
C GLY A 110 -33.91 5.82 -21.32
N THR A 111 -33.99 6.69 -20.30
CA THR A 111 -33.48 8.07 -20.35
C THR A 111 -32.78 8.43 -19.05
N TRP A 112 -31.63 9.10 -19.15
CA TRP A 112 -30.89 9.69 -18.04
C TRP A 112 -30.87 11.21 -18.19
N ASP A 113 -31.26 11.93 -17.15
CA ASP A 113 -31.28 13.41 -17.15
C ASP A 113 -30.11 14.02 -16.35
N GLY A 114 -29.19 13.20 -15.85
CA GLY A 114 -28.08 13.60 -14.97
C GLY A 114 -28.40 13.48 -13.48
N SER A 115 -29.64 13.19 -13.10
CA SER A 115 -30.06 13.01 -11.70
C SER A 115 -30.97 11.80 -11.49
N HIS A 116 -31.73 11.37 -12.50
CA HIS A 116 -32.64 10.24 -12.44
C HIS A 116 -32.60 9.42 -13.72
N TYR A 117 -32.65 8.09 -13.55
CA TYR A 117 -32.77 7.14 -14.64
C TYR A 117 -34.22 6.65 -14.71
N ASN A 118 -34.89 6.96 -15.83
CA ASN A 118 -36.19 6.40 -16.15
C ASN A 118 -35.99 5.22 -17.10
N LYS A 119 -36.47 4.05 -16.69
CA LYS A 119 -36.42 2.82 -17.48
C LYS A 119 -37.28 2.95 -18.74
N ALA A 120 -37.12 2.04 -19.69
CA ALA A 120 -37.87 2.04 -20.95
C ALA A 120 -39.40 1.95 -20.77
N ASP A 121 -39.89 1.43 -19.65
CA ASP A 121 -41.31 1.37 -19.30
C ASP A 121 -41.86 2.69 -18.70
N GLY A 122 -41.00 3.71 -18.53
CA GLY A 122 -41.33 5.00 -17.95
C GLY A 122 -41.26 5.06 -16.42
N SER A 123 -40.95 3.95 -15.74
CA SER A 123 -40.77 3.95 -14.29
C SER A 123 -39.35 4.35 -13.90
N MET A 124 -39.23 5.11 -12.80
CA MET A 124 -37.95 5.55 -12.26
C MET A 124 -37.22 4.38 -11.58
N ALA A 125 -35.92 4.26 -11.83
CA ALA A 125 -35.08 3.30 -11.14
C ALA A 125 -34.68 3.84 -9.76
N THR A 126 -34.77 2.99 -8.75
CA THR A 126 -34.39 3.30 -7.36
C THR A 126 -33.72 2.08 -6.75
N ASP A 127 -32.75 2.29 -5.87
CA ASP A 127 -31.99 1.22 -5.20
C ASP A 127 -31.29 0.22 -6.15
N VAL A 128 -30.56 0.76 -7.15
CA VAL A 128 -29.91 -0.05 -8.19
C VAL A 128 -28.56 0.54 -8.59
N PHE A 129 -27.69 -0.30 -9.17
CA PHE A 129 -26.58 0.21 -9.98
C PHE A 129 -27.04 0.56 -11.38
N PHE A 130 -26.49 1.65 -11.90
CA PHE A 130 -26.82 2.18 -13.21
C PHE A 130 -25.57 2.64 -13.95
N PHE A 131 -25.42 2.24 -15.21
CA PHE A 131 -24.35 2.67 -16.10
C PHE A 131 -24.87 3.47 -17.28
N ASP A 132 -24.44 4.72 -17.39
CA ASP A 132 -24.92 5.63 -18.44
C ASP A 132 -24.19 5.45 -19.79
N GLY A 133 -23.23 4.52 -19.86
CA GLY A 133 -22.36 4.32 -21.02
C GLY A 133 -20.94 4.85 -20.81
N THR A 134 -20.72 5.68 -19.79
CA THR A 134 -19.41 6.24 -19.40
C THR A 134 -19.11 6.02 -17.93
N TYR A 135 -20.08 6.27 -17.06
CA TYR A 135 -19.93 6.22 -15.60
C TYR A 135 -20.96 5.30 -14.97
N THR A 136 -20.53 4.64 -13.89
CA THR A 136 -21.39 3.83 -13.02
C THR A 136 -21.84 4.66 -11.83
N TYR A 137 -23.11 4.54 -11.47
CA TYR A 137 -23.78 5.21 -10.37
C TYR A 137 -24.48 4.18 -9.51
N TYR A 138 -24.66 4.50 -8.24
CA TYR A 138 -25.64 3.82 -7.39
C TYR A 138 -26.80 4.78 -7.10
N LEU A 139 -27.98 4.42 -7.62
CA LEU A 139 -29.22 5.18 -7.42
C LEU A 139 -29.85 4.76 -6.10
N MET A 140 -30.05 5.72 -5.20
CA MET A 140 -30.60 5.48 -3.87
C MET A 140 -32.11 5.19 -3.93
N THR A 141 -32.73 5.00 -2.77
CA THR A 141 -34.18 4.70 -2.67
C THR A 141 -35.07 5.82 -3.19
N ASP A 142 -34.57 7.06 -3.24
CA ASP A 142 -35.25 8.21 -3.84
C ASP A 142 -34.96 8.38 -5.34
N GLY A 143 -34.10 7.53 -5.92
CA GLY A 143 -33.71 7.53 -7.32
C GLY A 143 -32.54 8.47 -7.66
N THR A 144 -32.04 9.24 -6.70
CA THR A 144 -30.89 10.13 -6.91
C THR A 144 -29.57 9.37 -6.77
N PRO A 145 -28.50 9.76 -7.48
CA PRO A 145 -27.19 9.11 -7.35
C PRO A 145 -26.55 9.43 -5.99
N MET A 146 -25.92 8.42 -5.39
CA MET A 146 -25.07 8.59 -4.22
C MET A 146 -23.81 9.40 -4.58
N LYS A 147 -23.42 10.34 -3.72
CA LYS A 147 -22.31 11.28 -3.95
C LYS A 147 -21.44 11.45 -2.72
N ASP A 148 -20.15 11.72 -2.95
CA ASP A 148 -19.14 12.01 -1.92
C ASP A 148 -19.15 11.01 -0.75
N LYS A 149 -19.30 9.73 -1.06
CA LYS A 149 -19.57 8.71 -0.05
C LYS A 149 -18.69 7.48 -0.22
N LEU A 150 -17.89 7.20 0.81
CA LEU A 150 -17.28 5.88 1.04
C LEU A 150 -18.29 5.01 1.77
N THR A 151 -18.67 3.88 1.17
CA THR A 151 -19.71 3.01 1.70
C THR A 151 -19.41 1.55 1.41
N TYR A 152 -20.02 0.65 2.20
CA TYR A 152 -20.10 -0.74 1.80
C TYR A 152 -20.92 -0.86 0.51
N HIS A 153 -20.40 -1.67 -0.41
CA HIS A 153 -21.15 -2.18 -1.53
C HIS A 153 -22.34 -3.01 -1.00
N PRO A 154 -23.49 -3.05 -1.69
CA PRO A 154 -24.65 -3.82 -1.24
C PRO A 154 -24.39 -5.30 -0.96
N ASP A 155 -23.32 -5.88 -1.52
CA ASP A 155 -22.88 -7.25 -1.18
C ASP A 155 -22.40 -7.44 0.28
N GLY A 156 -22.22 -6.35 1.03
CA GLY A 156 -21.85 -6.34 2.44
C GLY A 156 -20.40 -6.71 2.72
N GLU A 157 -19.57 -6.91 1.71
CA GLU A 157 -18.17 -7.31 1.83
C GLU A 157 -17.23 -6.21 1.33
N HIS A 158 -17.49 -5.69 0.14
CA HIS A 158 -16.61 -4.72 -0.50
C HIS A 158 -16.97 -3.30 -0.06
N ILE A 159 -15.99 -2.40 -0.17
CA ILE A 159 -16.17 -0.96 0.06
C ILE A 159 -15.90 -0.24 -1.25
N VAL A 160 -16.80 0.66 -1.63
CA VAL A 160 -16.75 1.46 -2.87
C VAL A 160 -16.86 2.94 -2.52
N TYR A 161 -16.52 3.81 -3.47
CA TYR A 161 -16.64 5.25 -3.32
C TYR A 161 -17.29 5.89 -4.54
N PHE A 162 -18.20 6.83 -4.28
CA PHE A 162 -18.80 7.69 -5.29
C PHE A 162 -18.29 9.12 -5.13
N ASP A 163 -17.81 9.72 -6.23
CA ASP A 163 -17.29 11.08 -6.27
C ASP A 163 -18.39 12.16 -6.11
N GLN A 164 -18.02 13.43 -6.22
CA GLN A 164 -18.94 14.56 -6.11
C GLN A 164 -20.03 14.59 -7.20
N ASN A 165 -19.79 13.95 -8.35
CA ASN A 165 -20.75 13.81 -9.43
C ASN A 165 -21.61 12.55 -9.28
N GLY A 166 -21.22 11.64 -8.40
CA GLY A 166 -21.86 10.37 -8.13
C GLY A 166 -21.31 9.21 -8.97
N HIS A 167 -20.14 9.40 -9.58
CA HIS A 167 -19.45 8.35 -10.31
C HIS A 167 -18.73 7.43 -9.34
N GLU A 168 -18.94 6.13 -9.50
CA GLU A 168 -18.13 5.13 -8.83
C GLU A 168 -16.68 5.23 -9.29
N VAL A 169 -15.75 5.13 -8.34
CA VAL A 169 -14.31 5.32 -8.59
C VAL A 169 -13.62 3.97 -8.81
N PHE A 170 -12.80 3.90 -9.86
CA PHE A 170 -12.08 2.69 -10.29
C PHE A 170 -10.62 2.98 -10.58
N THR A 171 -9.73 2.02 -10.31
CA THR A 171 -8.30 2.01 -10.74
C THR A 171 -7.49 3.26 -10.43
N THR A 172 -7.81 3.98 -9.35
CA THR A 172 -7.17 5.27 -9.05
C THR A 172 -7.07 5.52 -7.56
N PHE A 173 -6.12 6.38 -7.21
CA PHE A 173 -6.12 7.06 -5.92
C PHE A 173 -7.20 8.14 -5.91
N GLN A 174 -7.93 8.23 -4.80
CA GLN A 174 -8.96 9.22 -4.60
C GLN A 174 -8.93 9.71 -3.16
N TYR A 175 -8.85 11.03 -2.98
CA TYR A 175 -9.08 11.63 -1.68
C TYR A 175 -10.58 11.55 -1.35
N CYS A 176 -10.93 10.87 -0.26
CA CYS A 176 -12.31 10.65 0.15
C CYS A 176 -12.68 11.66 1.25
N PRO A 177 -13.43 12.73 0.97
CA PRO A 177 -13.71 13.79 1.94
C PRO A 177 -14.46 13.29 3.18
N SER A 178 -15.29 12.25 3.03
CA SER A 178 -16.07 11.67 4.12
C SER A 178 -15.22 11.03 5.23
N VAL A 179 -13.98 10.64 4.91
CA VAL A 179 -13.05 10.00 5.85
C VAL A 179 -11.71 10.73 5.97
N GLN A 180 -11.50 11.76 5.14
CA GLN A 180 -10.36 12.68 5.16
C GLN A 180 -8.98 12.02 4.89
N TYR A 181 -8.95 11.00 4.03
CA TYR A 181 -7.70 10.41 3.55
C TYR A 181 -7.83 9.92 2.10
N THR A 182 -6.68 9.67 1.48
CA THR A 182 -6.58 9.09 0.15
C THR A 182 -6.73 7.58 0.22
N CYS A 183 -7.62 7.05 -0.60
CA CYS A 183 -7.87 5.63 -0.80
C CYS A 183 -7.37 5.20 -2.18
N TYR A 184 -7.22 3.89 -2.40
CA TYR A 184 -7.04 3.32 -3.74
C TYR A 184 -8.14 2.30 -4.04
N PHE A 185 -8.74 2.41 -5.23
CA PHE A 185 -9.79 1.52 -5.70
C PHE A 185 -9.28 0.69 -6.87
N ASP A 186 -9.66 -0.59 -6.90
CA ASP A 186 -9.23 -1.54 -7.93
C ASP A 186 -10.06 -1.43 -9.22
N SER A 187 -9.86 -2.37 -10.15
CA SER A 187 -10.61 -2.41 -11.42
C SER A 187 -12.08 -2.77 -11.28
N ASN A 188 -12.49 -3.33 -10.15
CA ASN A 188 -13.89 -3.61 -9.82
C ASN A 188 -14.51 -2.47 -8.99
N GLY A 189 -13.73 -1.44 -8.61
CA GLY A 189 -14.18 -0.32 -7.79
C GLY A 189 -14.00 -0.55 -6.30
N TYR A 190 -13.33 -1.65 -5.91
CA TYR A 190 -13.21 -2.04 -4.51
C TYR A 190 -11.99 -1.44 -3.85
N LEU A 191 -12.17 -0.96 -2.63
CA LEU A 191 -11.12 -0.37 -1.79
C LEU A 191 -10.05 -1.40 -1.45
N TYR A 192 -8.78 -1.03 -1.64
CA TYR A 192 -7.66 -1.78 -1.05
C TYR A 192 -7.52 -1.49 0.44
N LYS A 193 -7.34 -2.56 1.23
CA LYS A 193 -7.15 -2.50 2.68
C LYS A 193 -6.07 -3.49 3.09
N ASP A 194 -5.21 -3.04 4.00
CA ASP A 194 -4.04 -3.82 4.49
C ASP A 194 -3.25 -4.45 3.35
N GLN A 195 -2.87 -3.63 2.37
CA GLN A 195 -2.28 -4.11 1.14
C GLN A 195 -1.25 -3.15 0.58
N ILE A 196 -0.11 -3.72 0.15
CA ILE A 196 0.86 -3.03 -0.70
C ILE A 196 0.38 -3.10 -2.15
N THR A 197 0.35 -1.94 -2.81
CA THR A 197 0.01 -1.83 -4.23
C THR A 197 1.12 -1.19 -5.04
N PHE A 198 1.17 -1.52 -6.31
CA PHE A 198 2.15 -1.03 -7.28
C PHE A 198 1.40 -0.31 -8.38
N VAL A 199 1.70 0.99 -8.54
CA VAL A 199 1.11 1.82 -9.60
C VAL A 199 2.27 2.36 -10.43
N GLY A 200 2.43 1.80 -11.63
CA GLY A 200 3.65 2.02 -12.41
C GLY A 200 4.87 1.41 -11.72
N ASP A 201 5.91 2.23 -11.53
CA ASP A 201 7.16 1.90 -10.83
C ASP A 201 7.15 2.26 -9.34
N LYS A 202 6.03 2.81 -8.84
CA LYS A 202 5.89 3.29 -7.47
C LYS A 202 5.14 2.29 -6.59
N THR A 203 5.60 2.17 -5.34
CA THR A 203 5.03 1.30 -4.31
C THR A 203 4.27 2.13 -3.29
N TYR A 204 3.09 1.67 -2.87
CA TYR A 204 2.23 2.31 -1.88
C TYR A 204 1.69 1.27 -0.91
N TYR A 205 1.25 1.71 0.27
CA TYR A 205 0.55 0.85 1.22
C TYR A 205 -0.75 1.50 1.70
N LEU A 206 -1.83 0.74 1.62
CA LEU A 206 -3.16 1.11 2.12
C LEU A 206 -3.35 0.35 3.44
N ASN A 207 -3.52 1.06 4.54
CA ASN A 207 -3.60 0.46 5.86
C ASN A 207 -4.93 -0.28 6.11
N GLY A 208 -5.14 -0.77 7.33
CA GLY A 208 -6.35 -1.53 7.69
C GLY A 208 -7.67 -0.77 7.52
N ASN A 209 -7.63 0.56 7.44
CA ASN A 209 -8.79 1.40 7.13
C ASN A 209 -8.93 1.71 5.63
N GLY A 210 -7.96 1.31 4.82
CA GLY A 210 -7.84 1.65 3.40
C GLY A 210 -7.26 3.04 3.15
N ALA A 211 -6.72 3.70 4.19
CA ALA A 211 -6.00 4.95 4.04
C ALA A 211 -4.59 4.69 3.52
N MET A 212 -4.17 5.46 2.52
CA MET A 212 -2.80 5.45 2.04
C MET A 212 -1.87 6.04 3.10
N GLU A 213 -0.87 5.26 3.51
CA GLU A 213 0.18 5.76 4.40
C GLU A 213 1.01 6.83 3.68
N GLN A 214 1.32 7.92 4.40
CA GLN A 214 2.03 9.08 3.86
C GLN A 214 2.65 9.89 5.01
N ASN A 215 3.68 10.68 4.69
CA ASN A 215 4.33 11.61 5.63
C ASN A 215 5.04 10.97 6.83
N GLY A 216 5.68 9.82 6.64
CA GLY A 216 6.69 9.34 7.59
C GLY A 216 6.59 7.87 7.92
N TRP A 217 7.07 7.56 9.12
CA TRP A 217 7.18 6.20 9.65
C TRP A 217 5.83 5.65 10.08
N PHE A 218 5.55 4.41 9.71
CA PHE A 218 4.32 3.71 10.09
C PHE A 218 4.60 2.23 10.38
N GLN A 219 3.64 1.58 11.04
CA GLN A 219 3.62 0.14 11.26
C GLN A 219 2.59 -0.51 10.32
N PHE A 220 2.97 -1.58 9.65
CA PHE A 220 2.04 -2.38 8.85
C PHE A 220 0.98 -3.03 9.75
N ALA A 221 -0.21 -3.35 9.21
CA ALA A 221 -1.32 -3.84 10.04
C ALA A 221 -1.06 -5.23 10.63
N ASN A 222 -0.05 -5.94 10.12
CA ASN A 222 0.45 -7.16 10.75
C ASN A 222 1.08 -6.94 12.14
N GLY A 223 1.20 -5.69 12.59
CA GLY A 223 1.66 -5.31 13.93
C GLY A 223 3.13 -5.62 14.18
N ARG A 224 3.90 -5.91 13.13
CA ARG A 224 5.25 -6.46 13.24
C ARG A 224 6.26 -5.72 12.36
N ASP A 225 5.87 -5.37 11.15
CA ASP A 225 6.74 -4.71 10.17
C ASP A 225 6.54 -3.20 10.18
N TYR A 226 7.61 -2.47 9.88
CA TYR A 226 7.59 -1.01 9.77
C TYR A 226 7.95 -0.58 8.36
N GLY A 227 7.55 0.63 8.00
CA GLY A 227 7.87 1.26 6.73
C GLY A 227 7.94 2.78 6.86
N TRP A 228 8.37 3.42 5.78
CA TRP A 228 8.34 4.87 5.65
C TRP A 228 7.64 5.24 4.34
N ALA A 229 6.69 6.16 4.42
CA ALA A 229 6.01 6.73 3.27
C ALA A 229 6.37 8.21 3.08
N ASN A 230 6.68 8.60 1.85
CA ASN A 230 6.95 9.98 1.48
C ASN A 230 5.67 10.83 1.53
N ALA A 231 5.81 12.14 1.28
CA ALA A 231 4.68 13.05 1.26
C ALA A 231 3.66 12.74 0.15
N ASP A 232 4.11 12.14 -0.96
CA ASP A 232 3.25 11.68 -2.06
C ASP A 232 2.68 10.27 -1.85
N GLY A 233 2.91 9.67 -0.67
CA GLY A 233 2.48 8.31 -0.31
C GLY A 233 3.37 7.18 -0.83
N THR A 234 4.38 7.49 -1.66
CA THR A 234 5.30 6.45 -2.13
C THR A 234 6.12 5.89 -0.97
N LEU A 235 6.26 4.57 -0.92
CA LEU A 235 7.09 3.94 0.10
C LEU A 235 8.56 4.16 -0.22
N ASN A 236 9.38 4.34 0.82
CA ASN A 236 10.81 4.26 0.68
C ASN A 236 11.22 2.80 0.39
N THR A 237 11.79 2.57 -0.79
CA THR A 237 12.21 1.24 -1.27
C THR A 237 13.70 1.20 -1.61
N THR A 238 14.47 2.23 -1.25
CA THR A 238 15.82 2.47 -1.77
C THR A 238 16.95 1.92 -0.88
N GLY A 239 16.69 0.86 -0.09
CA GLY A 239 17.72 0.26 0.76
C GLY A 239 17.98 1.04 2.04
N TRP A 240 19.22 1.41 2.33
CA TRP A 240 19.60 2.01 3.62
C TRP A 240 18.94 3.38 3.88
N GLY A 241 18.53 3.61 5.12
CA GLY A 241 17.97 4.88 5.59
C GLY A 241 17.98 4.99 7.11
N THR A 242 17.13 5.88 7.64
CA THR A 242 17.01 6.12 9.09
C THR A 242 15.58 5.99 9.55
N ASP A 243 15.41 5.50 10.78
CA ASP A 243 14.13 5.55 11.51
C ASP A 243 13.93 6.93 12.19
N PRO A 244 12.77 7.19 12.81
CA PRO A 244 12.51 8.45 13.53
C PRO A 244 13.45 8.74 14.70
N TYR A 245 14.18 7.74 15.20
CA TYR A 245 15.15 7.88 16.29
C TYR A 245 16.57 8.14 15.77
N GLY A 246 16.75 8.25 14.44
CA GLY A 246 18.04 8.47 13.80
C GLY A 246 18.90 7.22 13.69
N ARG A 247 18.34 6.02 13.94
CA ARG A 247 19.05 4.75 13.82
C ARG A 247 19.00 4.27 12.38
N THR A 248 20.07 3.62 11.93
CA THR A 248 20.13 3.06 10.58
C THR A 248 19.18 1.88 10.42
N VAL A 249 18.43 1.85 9.33
CA VAL A 249 17.54 0.76 8.91
C VAL A 249 17.76 0.45 7.43
N PHE A 250 17.23 -0.66 6.95
CA PHE A 250 17.24 -1.01 5.53
C PHE A 250 15.81 -1.29 5.04
N TYR A 251 15.37 -0.61 3.99
CA TYR A 251 14.08 -0.84 3.36
C TYR A 251 14.19 -1.83 2.21
N HIS A 252 13.35 -2.85 2.21
CA HIS A 252 13.18 -3.77 1.09
C HIS A 252 12.45 -3.12 -0.10
N TRP A 253 12.46 -3.80 -1.25
CA TRP A 253 11.79 -3.35 -2.47
C TRP A 253 10.28 -3.12 -2.31
N ASN A 254 9.65 -3.77 -1.31
CA ASN A 254 8.25 -3.62 -0.96
C ASN A 254 7.99 -2.56 0.13
N GLY A 255 9.02 -1.82 0.55
CA GLY A 255 8.92 -0.74 1.54
C GLY A 255 8.97 -1.18 2.99
N MET A 256 9.05 -2.49 3.26
CA MET A 256 9.20 -3.00 4.63
C MET A 256 10.64 -2.87 5.11
N VAL A 257 10.80 -2.50 6.37
CA VAL A 257 12.09 -2.49 7.05
C VAL A 257 12.58 -3.91 7.28
N ALA A 258 13.83 -4.17 6.90
CA ALA A 258 14.51 -5.44 7.07
C ALA A 258 14.76 -5.75 8.55
N ARG A 259 14.64 -7.03 8.88
CA ARG A 259 14.88 -7.56 10.22
C ARG A 259 15.65 -8.86 10.16
N GLY A 260 16.36 -9.17 11.25
CA GLY A 260 17.24 -10.34 11.29
C GLY A 260 18.45 -10.15 10.38
N LEU A 261 18.91 -11.24 9.75
CA LEU A 261 20.16 -11.24 8.99
C LEU A 261 19.91 -10.97 7.49
N ILE A 262 20.46 -9.88 6.96
CA ILE A 262 20.45 -9.57 5.51
C ILE A 262 21.87 -9.58 4.94
N SER A 263 22.02 -9.62 3.62
CA SER A 263 23.34 -9.61 2.96
C SER A 263 23.30 -8.93 1.59
N ASP A 264 24.38 -8.24 1.25
CA ASP A 264 24.66 -7.70 -0.09
C ASP A 264 25.61 -8.60 -0.90
N GLY A 265 25.97 -9.77 -0.35
CA GLY A 265 26.94 -10.71 -0.93
C GLY A 265 28.39 -10.49 -0.51
N ALA A 266 28.74 -9.37 0.13
CA ALA A 266 30.07 -9.10 0.68
C ALA A 266 30.06 -9.07 2.23
N TYR A 267 28.95 -8.62 2.81
CA TYR A 267 28.71 -8.59 4.24
C TYR A 267 27.36 -9.21 4.58
N TYR A 268 27.28 -9.73 5.80
CA TYR A 268 26.04 -9.94 6.51
C TYR A 268 25.81 -8.77 7.46
N TYR A 269 24.58 -8.28 7.51
CA TYR A 269 24.14 -7.21 8.40
C TYR A 269 23.10 -7.78 9.36
N SER A 270 23.35 -7.63 10.65
CA SER A 270 22.41 -7.98 11.71
C SER A 270 21.51 -6.79 11.96
N MET A 271 20.21 -6.98 11.76
CA MET A 271 19.15 -6.02 12.05
C MET A 271 18.35 -6.54 13.25
N ASP A 272 17.92 -5.64 14.13
CA ASP A 272 17.09 -6.00 15.27
C ASP A 272 15.79 -6.69 14.84
N GLU A 273 15.40 -7.76 15.52
CA GLU A 273 14.22 -8.55 15.14
C GLU A 273 12.90 -7.87 15.49
N THR A 274 12.92 -6.85 16.36
CA THR A 274 11.75 -6.11 16.82
C THR A 274 11.42 -4.97 15.86
N ASP A 275 12.37 -4.04 15.67
CA ASP A 275 12.13 -2.78 14.96
C ASP A 275 13.05 -2.57 13.74
N GLY A 276 13.98 -3.49 13.49
CA GLY A 276 14.84 -3.49 12.31
C GLY A 276 15.98 -2.50 12.32
N HIS A 277 16.29 -1.87 13.46
CA HIS A 277 17.50 -1.04 13.52
C HIS A 277 18.77 -1.89 13.38
N TYR A 278 19.77 -1.32 12.72
CA TYR A 278 21.03 -1.97 12.43
C TYR A 278 21.87 -2.18 13.71
N LEU A 279 22.31 -3.41 13.93
CA LEU A 279 23.10 -3.83 15.09
C LEU A 279 24.60 -4.00 14.79
N GLY A 280 24.96 -4.24 13.54
CA GLY A 280 26.35 -4.48 13.13
C GLY A 280 26.47 -5.40 11.91
N GLN A 281 27.69 -5.55 11.39
CA GLN A 281 27.97 -6.37 10.20
C GLN A 281 29.21 -7.24 10.37
N PHE A 282 29.29 -8.32 9.58
CA PHE A 282 30.46 -9.17 9.44
C PHE A 282 30.64 -9.61 7.99
N SER A 283 31.88 -9.82 7.54
CA SER A 283 32.15 -10.19 6.14
C SER A 283 31.65 -11.60 5.84
N VAL A 284 31.15 -11.85 4.62
CA VAL A 284 30.80 -13.21 4.19
C VAL A 284 32.02 -14.15 4.20
N ASP A 285 33.23 -13.60 4.06
CA ASP A 285 34.48 -14.35 4.07
C ASP A 285 35.06 -14.54 5.49
N SER A 286 34.45 -13.95 6.52
CA SER A 286 34.94 -14.07 7.89
C SER A 286 34.58 -15.41 8.55
N TRP A 287 33.75 -16.25 7.92
CA TRP A 287 33.51 -17.61 8.42
C TRP A 287 34.60 -18.57 7.93
N GLN A 288 35.42 -18.95 8.91
CA GLN A 288 36.60 -19.81 8.80
C GLN A 288 37.75 -19.16 7.99
N THR A 289 38.44 -18.22 8.64
CA THR A 289 39.77 -17.83 8.17
C THR A 289 40.72 -19.01 8.22
N THR A 290 40.52 -19.94 9.16
CA THR A 290 41.32 -21.14 9.39
C THR A 290 40.48 -22.41 9.54
N ASN A 291 41.00 -23.55 9.09
CA ASN A 291 40.41 -24.87 9.36
C ASN A 291 40.61 -25.30 10.83
N SER A 292 40.08 -26.46 11.23
CA SER A 292 40.24 -27.02 12.59
C SER A 292 41.70 -27.25 13.03
N ALA A 293 42.67 -27.08 12.12
CA ALA A 293 44.10 -27.14 12.38
C ALA A 293 44.78 -25.76 12.35
N GLY A 294 44.02 -24.66 12.34
CA GLY A 294 44.55 -23.28 12.35
C GLY A 294 45.16 -22.84 11.02
N LYS A 295 45.00 -23.61 9.93
CA LYS A 295 45.58 -23.27 8.62
C LYS A 295 44.62 -22.40 7.80
N PRO A 296 45.10 -21.31 7.16
CA PRO A 296 44.26 -20.46 6.34
C PRO A 296 43.48 -21.24 5.28
N ILE A 297 42.16 -21.08 5.26
CA ILE A 297 41.31 -21.66 4.23
C ILE A 297 41.43 -20.77 2.98
N SER A 298 41.72 -21.38 1.84
CA SER A 298 41.83 -20.66 0.56
C SER A 298 40.50 -20.05 0.14
N ASP A 299 40.52 -18.91 -0.57
CA ASP A 299 39.32 -18.21 -1.05
C ASP A 299 38.41 -19.07 -1.95
N LYS A 300 38.99 -20.08 -2.64
CA LYS A 300 38.23 -21.06 -3.42
C LYS A 300 37.42 -22.01 -2.53
N ALA A 301 37.97 -22.39 -1.37
CA ALA A 301 37.30 -23.27 -0.41
C ALA A 301 36.25 -22.50 0.43
N ARG A 302 36.51 -21.23 0.77
CA ARG A 302 35.51 -20.36 1.43
C ARG A 302 34.24 -20.19 0.59
N ARG A 303 34.39 -19.95 -0.71
CA ARG A 303 33.27 -19.84 -1.66
C ARG A 303 32.42 -21.11 -1.78
N VAL A 304 33.04 -22.29 -1.70
CA VAL A 304 32.30 -23.58 -1.74
C VAL A 304 31.52 -23.82 -0.45
N ILE A 305 32.11 -23.51 0.73
CA ILE A 305 31.44 -23.64 2.03
C ILE A 305 30.23 -22.69 2.12
N ASN A 306 30.40 -21.45 1.67
CA ASN A 306 29.31 -20.47 1.64
C ASN A 306 28.17 -20.89 0.71
N PHE A 307 28.48 -21.49 -0.45
CA PHE A 307 27.48 -22.02 -1.38
C PHE A 307 26.68 -23.19 -0.78
N SER A 308 27.33 -24.13 -0.07
CA SER A 308 26.66 -25.27 0.58
C SER A 308 25.73 -24.89 1.73
N ASN A 309 25.98 -23.77 2.42
CA ASN A 309 25.13 -23.29 3.52
C ASN A 309 23.89 -22.53 3.04
N ILE A 310 23.90 -21.99 1.81
CA ILE A 310 22.74 -21.31 1.20
C ILE A 310 21.66 -22.34 0.83
N GLU A 311 22.04 -23.50 0.29
CA GLU A 311 21.08 -24.57 -0.05
C GLU A 311 20.45 -25.24 1.19
N PHE A 312 21.15 -25.27 2.33
CA PHE A 312 20.65 -25.92 3.56
C PHE A 312 19.67 -25.07 4.38
N LYS A 313 19.53 -23.76 4.10
CA LYS A 313 18.56 -22.88 4.77
C LYS A 313 17.33 -22.53 3.93
N GLY A 314 17.23 -23.06 2.71
CA GLY A 314 16.02 -22.94 1.88
C GLY A 314 14.86 -23.84 2.32
N TRP A 315 15.08 -24.77 3.25
CA TRP A 315 14.08 -25.68 3.82
C TRP A 315 14.17 -25.63 5.36
N LEU A 316 13.59 -24.60 5.98
CA LEU A 316 13.04 -24.61 7.33
C LEU A 316 12.17 -23.37 7.53
#